data_AF-A0A1M5QKU0-F1
#
_entry.id   AF-A0A1M5QKU0-F1
#
_cell.length_a   1.000
_cell.length_b   1.000
_cell.length_c   1.000
_cell.angle_alpha   90.00
_cell.angle_beta   90.00
_cell.angle_gamma   90.00
#
_symmetry.space_group_name_H-M   'P 1'
#
loop_
_entity.id
_entity.type
_entity.pdbx_description
1 polymer ?
#
loop_
_entity_poly.entity_id
_entity_poly.type
_entity_poly.pdbx_seq_one_letter_code
_entity_poly.pdbx_strand_id
1 'polypeptide(L)'
;MHQKESSIKKQNQTAALTGFIFFFKANSIIILTSFLFLINYTFWNWDGLYALMIFVLFPQPFFVLLAFIDAFQNNRPRYSYSFSENPKNSWIGFGYTIIFIMLFSLIFLGAGIPFPSTIVFLMITTNLMVATFSIIFHPFTIVIYEANVFKECYTTVNYLFKYIVIFTSSINYHIQRLLQTLPLLWNKIFAILFVVLLIWQLFGVISIFSI
;
A
#
# COMPACT_ATOMS: atom_id res chain seq x y z
N MET A 1 -21.78 1.47 -26.75
CA MET A 1 -20.85 0.69 -25.89
C MET A 1 -19.52 0.62 -26.63
N HIS A 2 -18.64 1.61 -26.47
CA HIS A 2 -17.33 1.62 -27.12
C HIS A 2 -16.30 1.12 -26.13
N GLN A 3 -15.97 -0.16 -26.22
CA GLN A 3 -14.87 -0.78 -25.48
C GLN A 3 -13.57 -0.27 -26.12
N LYS A 4 -12.90 0.70 -25.49
CA LYS A 4 -11.60 1.19 -25.97
C LYS A 4 -10.54 0.21 -25.50
N GLU A 5 -9.90 -0.46 -26.45
CA GLU A 5 -8.92 -1.53 -26.23
C GLU A 5 -7.79 -1.11 -25.27
N SER A 6 -7.46 -2.01 -24.35
CA SER A 6 -6.26 -1.90 -23.52
C SER A 6 -5.01 -1.92 -24.43
N SER A 7 -4.38 -0.77 -24.66
CA SER A 7 -3.13 -0.74 -25.42
C SER A 7 -1.98 -1.29 -24.58
N ILE A 8 -1.42 -2.44 -24.96
CA ILE A 8 -0.20 -2.98 -24.36
C ILE A 8 0.98 -2.21 -24.93
N LYS A 9 1.51 -1.22 -24.19
CA LYS A 9 2.79 -0.58 -24.53
C LYS A 9 3.94 -1.33 -23.87
N LYS A 10 4.80 -1.95 -24.68
CA LYS A 10 6.07 -2.54 -24.22
C LYS A 10 7.05 -1.41 -23.95
N GLN A 11 7.15 -0.98 -22.69
CA GLN A 11 8.13 0.03 -22.28
C GLN A 11 9.45 -0.67 -21.96
N ASN A 12 10.47 -0.47 -22.80
CA ASN A 12 11.83 -0.97 -22.55
C ASN A 12 12.48 -0.12 -21.46
N GLN A 13 12.22 -0.44 -20.20
CA GLN A 13 13.04 0.04 -19.07
C GLN A 13 14.11 -1.00 -18.76
N THR A 14 15.28 -0.56 -18.34
CA THR A 14 16.33 -1.47 -17.87
C THR A 14 15.93 -2.07 -16.51
N ALA A 15 16.30 -3.33 -16.28
CA ALA A 15 16.10 -4.06 -15.02
C ALA A 15 16.45 -3.23 -13.76
N ALA A 16 17.61 -2.56 -13.77
CA ALA A 16 18.03 -1.73 -12.64
C ALA A 16 17.10 -0.54 -12.37
N LEU A 17 16.53 0.06 -13.43
CA LEU A 17 15.64 1.20 -13.31
C LEU A 17 14.28 0.81 -12.71
N THR A 18 13.78 -0.40 -13.00
CA THR A 18 12.49 -0.87 -12.45
C THR A 18 12.58 -1.10 -10.95
N GLY A 19 13.61 -1.81 -10.49
CA GLY A 19 13.89 -2.01 -9.08
C GLY A 19 14.11 -0.69 -8.33
N PHE A 20 14.85 0.25 -8.94
CA PHE A 20 15.05 1.59 -8.35
C PHE A 20 13.74 2.37 -8.20
N ILE A 21 12.86 2.35 -9.22
CA ILE A 21 11.54 2.99 -9.15
C ILE A 21 10.68 2.34 -8.05
N PHE A 22 10.71 1.02 -7.92
CA PHE A 22 10.00 0.32 -6.85
C PHE A 22 10.49 0.77 -5.47
N PHE A 23 11.82 0.77 -5.26
CA PHE A 23 12.42 1.18 -4.01
C PHE A 23 12.08 2.63 -3.64
N PHE A 24 12.13 3.54 -4.60
CA PHE A 24 11.75 4.94 -4.38
C PHE A 24 10.28 5.08 -3.99
N LYS A 25 9.37 4.36 -4.67
CA LYS A 25 7.93 4.37 -4.33
C LYS A 25 7.67 3.88 -2.91
N ALA A 26 8.33 2.78 -2.50
CA ALA A 26 8.20 2.25 -1.15
C ALA A 26 8.69 3.26 -0.09
N ASN A 27 9.82 3.92 -0.34
CA ASN A 27 10.37 4.93 0.57
C ASN A 27 9.52 6.21 0.63
N SER A 28 8.87 6.63 -0.47
CA SER A 28 7.91 7.73 -0.43
C SER A 28 6.74 7.48 0.53
N ILE A 29 6.27 6.23 0.62
CA ILE A 29 5.23 5.84 1.59
C ILE A 29 5.79 5.96 3.01
N ILE A 30 7.01 5.46 3.27
CA ILE A 30 7.63 5.57 4.61
C ILE A 30 7.79 7.04 5.01
N ILE A 31 8.24 7.90 4.11
CA ILE A 31 8.39 9.34 4.36
C ILE A 31 7.04 9.96 4.73
N LEU A 32 5.98 9.65 3.97
CA LEU A 32 4.63 10.12 4.27
C LEU A 32 4.14 9.64 5.64
N THR A 33 4.35 8.36 5.98
CA THR A 33 3.97 7.83 7.30
C THR A 33 4.78 8.48 8.43
N SER A 34 6.08 8.73 8.22
CA SER A 34 6.94 9.38 9.20
C SER A 34 6.50 10.82 9.45
N PHE A 35 6.08 11.54 8.39
CA PHE A 35 5.50 12.87 8.52
C PHE A 35 4.23 12.87 9.37
N LEU A 36 3.34 11.88 9.19
CA LEU A 36 2.13 11.73 10.02
C LEU A 36 2.43 11.42 11.50
N PHE A 37 3.55 10.76 11.80
CA PHE A 37 3.99 10.58 13.19
C PHE A 37 4.58 11.87 13.76
N LEU A 38 5.37 12.60 12.97
CA LEU A 38 6.03 13.85 13.39
C LEU A 38 5.03 14.96 13.76
N ILE A 39 3.85 14.98 13.14
CA ILE A 39 2.76 15.91 13.54
C ILE A 39 2.41 15.74 15.03
N ASN A 40 2.52 14.52 15.56
CA ASN A 40 2.20 14.17 16.94
C ASN A 40 3.43 13.96 17.83
N TYR A 41 4.58 14.60 17.50
CA TYR A 41 5.83 14.39 18.26
C TYR A 41 5.70 14.70 19.76
N THR A 42 4.80 15.61 20.15
CA THR A 42 4.55 15.96 21.56
C THR A 42 3.88 14.86 22.36
N PHE A 43 3.28 13.86 21.69
CA PHE A 43 2.62 12.71 22.28
C PHE A 43 3.49 11.46 22.27
N TRP A 44 4.72 11.55 21.76
CA TRP A 44 5.64 10.41 21.73
C TRP A 44 6.08 10.05 23.14
N ASN A 45 6.32 8.76 23.36
CA ASN A 45 6.98 8.29 24.56
C ASN A 45 8.46 8.73 24.57
N TRP A 46 9.16 8.57 25.69
CA TRP A 46 10.55 9.00 25.86
C TRP A 46 11.49 8.44 24.78
N ASP A 47 11.26 7.18 24.36
CA ASP A 47 12.02 6.50 23.30
C ASP A 47 11.34 6.57 21.92
N GLY A 48 10.33 7.42 21.74
CA GLY A 48 9.51 7.46 20.52
C GLY A 48 10.31 7.79 19.25
N LEU A 49 11.39 8.58 19.36
CA LEU A 49 12.31 8.81 18.25
C LEU A 49 13.06 7.52 17.84
N TYR A 50 13.55 6.75 18.81
CA TYR A 50 14.21 5.46 18.54
C TYR A 50 13.22 4.47 17.94
N ALA A 51 12.00 4.40 18.48
CA ALA A 51 10.92 3.57 17.94
C ALA A 51 10.60 3.96 16.48
N LEU A 52 10.52 5.26 16.16
CA LEU A 52 10.32 5.73 14.79
C LEU A 52 11.50 5.35 13.88
N MET A 53 12.75 5.51 14.32
CA MET A 53 13.91 5.12 13.52
C MET A 53 13.90 3.62 13.23
N ILE A 54 13.59 2.80 14.23
CA ILE A 54 13.43 1.35 14.08
C ILE A 54 12.28 1.05 13.10
N PHE A 55 11.12 1.69 13.25
CA PHE A 55 9.96 1.56 12.36
C PHE A 55 10.31 1.85 10.90
N VAL A 56 11.14 2.86 10.65
CA VAL A 56 11.59 3.28 9.31
C VAL A 56 12.66 2.35 8.72
N LEU A 57 13.60 1.89 9.54
CA LEU A 57 14.77 1.14 9.09
C LEU A 57 14.51 -0.36 8.94
N PHE A 58 13.71 -0.95 9.82
CA PHE A 58 13.48 -2.39 9.85
C PHE A 58 12.84 -2.95 8.56
N PRO A 59 11.90 -2.28 7.88
CA PRO A 59 11.35 -2.75 6.60
C PRO A 59 12.32 -2.67 5.42
N GLN A 60 13.42 -1.90 5.54
CA GLN A 60 14.30 -1.59 4.41
C GLN A 60 14.94 -2.84 3.75
N PRO A 61 15.46 -3.83 4.50
CA PRO A 61 16.01 -5.04 3.89
C PRO A 61 14.98 -5.80 3.05
N PHE A 62 13.72 -5.84 3.51
CA PHE A 62 12.63 -6.46 2.76
C PHE A 62 12.33 -5.69 1.46
N PHE A 63 12.31 -4.35 1.50
CA PHE A 63 12.11 -3.54 0.30
C PHE A 63 13.27 -3.62 -0.69
N VAL A 64 14.52 -3.68 -0.22
CA VAL A 64 15.69 -3.94 -1.07
C VAL A 64 15.57 -5.29 -1.76
N LEU A 65 15.15 -6.32 -1.01
CA LEU A 65 14.95 -7.65 -1.57
C LEU A 65 13.84 -7.65 -2.63
N LEU A 66 12.70 -7.01 -2.38
CA LEU A 66 11.63 -6.89 -3.38
C LEU A 66 12.08 -6.09 -4.61
N ALA A 67 12.85 -5.01 -4.43
CA ALA A 67 13.42 -4.24 -5.53
C ALA A 67 14.37 -5.08 -6.39
N PHE A 68 15.18 -5.95 -5.76
CA PHE A 68 16.01 -6.91 -6.46
C PHE A 68 15.15 -7.86 -7.27
N ILE A 69 14.13 -8.49 -6.67
CA ILE A 69 13.21 -9.39 -7.38
C ILE A 69 12.56 -8.69 -8.59
N ASP A 70 12.10 -7.45 -8.44
CA ASP A 70 11.49 -6.68 -9.54
C ASP A 70 12.49 -6.40 -10.67
N ALA A 71 13.75 -6.09 -10.34
CA ALA A 71 14.80 -5.85 -11.32
C ALA A 71 15.07 -7.08 -12.20
N PHE A 72 15.15 -8.28 -11.62
CA PHE A 72 15.43 -9.50 -12.40
C PHE A 72 14.26 -9.98 -13.25
N GLN A 73 13.06 -9.40 -13.09
CA GLN A 73 11.84 -9.86 -13.74
C GLN A 73 11.43 -8.97 -14.93
N ASN A 74 12.42 -8.57 -15.73
CA ASN A 74 12.39 -7.58 -16.81
C ASN A 74 11.42 -7.86 -18.00
N ASN A 75 10.61 -8.92 -17.94
CA ASN A 75 9.73 -9.35 -19.05
C ASN A 75 8.23 -9.19 -18.77
N ARG A 76 7.84 -8.45 -17.73
CA ARG A 76 6.42 -8.27 -17.40
C ARG A 76 5.74 -7.31 -18.38
N PRO A 77 4.64 -7.68 -19.04
CA PRO A 77 3.81 -6.71 -19.73
C PRO A 77 3.27 -5.71 -18.71
N ARG A 78 3.61 -4.43 -18.89
CA ARG A 78 3.01 -3.35 -18.10
C ARG A 78 1.69 -2.97 -18.73
N TYR A 79 0.60 -3.40 -18.10
CA TYR A 79 -0.73 -2.92 -18.43
C TYR A 79 -0.83 -1.44 -18.03
N SER A 80 -0.96 -0.58 -19.04
CA SER A 80 -1.33 0.81 -18.86
C SER A 80 -2.83 0.91 -19.06
N TYR A 81 -3.56 1.10 -17.97
CA TYR A 81 -4.98 1.34 -18.05
C TYR A 81 -5.22 2.84 -18.30
N SER A 82 -5.93 3.16 -19.37
CA SER A 82 -6.31 4.52 -19.75
C SER A 82 -7.84 4.56 -19.79
N PHE A 83 -8.45 5.13 -18.75
CA PHE A 83 -9.89 5.35 -18.71
C PHE A 83 -10.19 6.83 -18.90
N SER A 84 -11.31 7.13 -19.54
CA SER A 84 -11.83 8.50 -19.55
C SER A 84 -12.37 8.82 -18.16
N GLU A 85 -11.56 9.46 -17.33
CA GLU A 85 -11.99 9.90 -16.01
C GLU A 85 -12.84 11.16 -16.12
N ASN A 86 -13.93 11.23 -15.34
CA ASN A 86 -14.67 12.47 -15.16
C ASN A 86 -13.99 13.25 -14.02
N PRO A 87 -13.25 14.33 -14.32
CA PRO A 87 -12.39 14.99 -13.33
C PRO A 87 -13.20 15.52 -12.14
N LYS A 88 -14.41 16.04 -12.37
CA LYS A 88 -15.25 16.59 -11.30
C LYS A 88 -15.67 15.51 -10.31
N ASN A 89 -16.22 14.40 -10.79
CA ASN A 89 -16.66 13.30 -9.92
C ASN A 89 -15.47 12.63 -9.22
N SER A 90 -14.31 12.59 -9.87
CA SER A 90 -13.06 12.07 -9.32
C SER A 90 -12.61 12.87 -8.10
N TRP A 91 -12.49 14.20 -8.22
CA TRP A 91 -12.09 15.06 -7.11
C TRP A 91 -13.07 15.01 -5.93
N ILE A 92 -14.38 14.98 -6.21
CA ILE A 92 -15.40 14.86 -5.17
C ILE A 92 -15.28 13.50 -4.46
N GLY A 93 -15.12 12.40 -5.21
CA GLY A 93 -14.93 11.07 -4.65
C GLY A 93 -13.65 10.97 -3.80
N PHE A 94 -12.58 11.62 -4.23
CA PHE A 94 -11.33 11.71 -3.47
C PHE A 94 -11.52 12.47 -2.15
N GLY A 95 -12.21 13.62 -2.18
CA GLY A 95 -12.56 14.38 -0.98
C GLY A 95 -13.37 13.57 0.03
N TYR A 96 -14.42 12.88 -0.44
CA TYR A 96 -15.20 11.99 0.44
C TYR A 96 -14.36 10.83 0.99
N THR A 97 -13.40 10.32 0.23
CA THR A 97 -12.52 9.26 0.69
C THR A 97 -11.59 9.74 1.81
N ILE A 98 -11.03 10.94 1.69
CA ILE A 98 -10.22 11.54 2.75
C ILE A 98 -11.05 11.68 4.04
N ILE A 99 -12.26 12.23 3.93
CA ILE A 99 -13.17 12.39 5.08
C ILE A 99 -13.48 11.02 5.70
N PHE A 100 -13.82 10.03 4.87
CA PHE A 100 -14.11 8.67 5.33
C PHE A 100 -12.91 8.05 6.05
N ILE A 101 -11.71 8.10 5.47
CA ILE A 101 -10.48 7.57 6.08
C ILE A 101 -10.17 8.27 7.41
N MET A 102 -10.29 9.59 7.45
CA MET A 102 -10.07 10.36 8.68
C MET A 102 -11.03 9.91 9.78
N LEU A 103 -12.34 9.87 9.50
CA LEU A 103 -13.36 9.45 10.46
C LEU A 103 -13.17 8.00 10.89
N PHE A 104 -12.94 7.09 9.94
CA PHE A 104 -12.79 5.67 10.22
C PHE A 104 -11.51 5.38 11.03
N SER A 105 -10.45 6.17 10.82
CA SER A 105 -9.21 6.04 11.60
C SER A 105 -9.41 6.36 13.09
N LEU A 106 -10.43 7.14 13.47
CA LEU A 106 -10.67 7.53 14.87
C LEU A 106 -11.03 6.34 15.76
N ILE A 107 -11.43 5.20 15.19
CA ILE A 107 -11.64 3.95 15.94
C ILE A 107 -10.37 3.53 16.70
N PHE A 108 -9.19 3.90 16.20
CA PHE A 108 -7.91 3.56 16.81
C PHE A 108 -7.44 4.53 17.90
N LEU A 109 -8.22 5.57 18.24
CA LEU A 109 -7.91 6.42 19.40
C LEU A 109 -7.86 5.60 20.70
N GLY A 110 -8.67 4.55 20.82
CA GLY A 110 -8.67 3.64 21.97
C GLY A 110 -7.36 2.85 22.15
N ALA A 111 -6.51 2.79 21.12
CA ALA A 111 -5.18 2.17 21.19
C ALA A 111 -4.09 3.14 21.69
N GLY A 112 -4.45 4.34 22.15
CA GLY A 112 -3.50 5.35 22.63
C GLY A 112 -2.73 6.07 21.52
N ILE A 113 -3.16 5.92 20.26
CA ILE A 113 -2.50 6.53 19.10
C ILE A 113 -3.21 7.87 18.79
N PRO A 114 -2.51 9.01 18.78
CA PRO A 114 -3.11 10.30 18.48
C PRO A 114 -3.46 10.44 16.98
N PHE A 115 -4.55 11.14 16.67
CA PHE A 115 -4.86 11.56 15.30
C PHE A 115 -3.86 12.64 14.85
N PRO A 116 -3.35 12.67 13.59
CA PRO A 116 -3.69 11.80 12.45
C PRO A 116 -2.84 10.53 12.32
N SER A 117 -2.00 10.19 13.29
CA SER A 117 -1.17 8.97 13.24
C SER A 117 -2.01 7.68 13.23
N THR A 118 -3.26 7.73 13.72
CA THR A 118 -4.26 6.66 13.57
C THR A 118 -4.52 6.26 12.11
N ILE A 119 -4.32 7.16 11.14
CA ILE A 119 -4.45 6.86 9.71
C ILE A 119 -3.40 5.85 9.27
N VAL A 120 -2.17 5.96 9.78
CA VAL A 120 -1.09 4.99 9.50
C VAL A 120 -1.45 3.64 10.08
N PHE A 121 -1.97 3.60 11.31
CA PHE A 121 -2.41 2.36 11.95
C PHE A 121 -3.54 1.68 11.17
N LEU A 122 -4.52 2.44 10.69
CA LEU A 122 -5.58 1.95 9.81
C LEU A 122 -5.02 1.39 8.49
N MET A 123 -4.07 2.10 7.87
CA MET A 123 -3.43 1.67 6.62
C MET A 123 -2.70 0.34 6.81
N ILE A 124 -1.91 0.18 7.87
CA ILE A 124 -1.18 -1.07 8.16
C ILE A 124 -2.17 -2.19 8.48
N THR A 125 -3.19 -1.92 9.30
CA THR A 125 -4.19 -2.93 9.71
C THR A 125 -4.98 -3.47 8.52
N THR A 126 -5.48 -2.59 7.65
CA THR A 126 -6.21 -3.00 6.45
C THR A 126 -5.30 -3.76 5.48
N ASN A 127 -4.04 -3.34 5.32
CA ASN A 127 -3.07 -4.10 4.55
C ASN A 127 -2.77 -5.46 5.21
N LEU A 128 -2.72 -5.56 6.54
CA LEU A 128 -2.50 -6.83 7.24
C LEU A 128 -3.64 -7.82 6.96
N MET A 129 -4.89 -7.35 6.99
CA MET A 129 -6.06 -8.18 6.67
C MET A 129 -5.97 -8.74 5.24
N VAL A 130 -5.69 -7.88 4.25
CA VAL A 130 -5.58 -8.28 2.85
C VAL A 130 -4.35 -9.16 2.60
N ALA A 131 -3.23 -8.89 3.25
CA ALA A 131 -2.00 -9.68 3.15
C ALA A 131 -2.21 -11.09 3.70
N THR A 132 -2.85 -11.20 4.86
CA THR A 132 -3.18 -12.48 5.50
C THR A 132 -4.09 -13.30 4.60
N PHE A 133 -5.13 -12.68 4.03
CA PHE A 133 -6.00 -13.34 3.06
C PHE A 133 -5.23 -13.78 1.78
N SER A 134 -4.26 -12.98 1.33
CA SER A 134 -3.41 -13.29 0.16
C SER A 134 -2.51 -14.51 0.35
N ILE A 135 -2.16 -14.88 1.60
CA ILE A 135 -1.37 -16.10 1.86
C ILE A 135 -2.08 -17.33 1.27
N ILE A 136 -3.40 -17.39 1.37
CA ILE A 136 -4.19 -18.52 0.87
C ILE A 136 -4.68 -18.21 -0.55
N PHE A 137 -5.33 -17.05 -0.73
CA PHE A 137 -6.07 -16.71 -1.94
C PHE A 137 -5.35 -15.64 -2.80
N HIS A 138 -4.08 -15.89 -3.08
CA HIS A 138 -3.20 -14.94 -3.77
C HIS A 138 -3.78 -14.34 -5.08
N PRO A 139 -4.35 -15.12 -6.02
CA PRO A 139 -4.91 -14.54 -7.25
C PRO A 139 -6.15 -13.68 -7.00
N PHE A 140 -6.94 -14.00 -5.97
CA PHE A 140 -8.17 -13.28 -5.67
C PHE A 140 -7.90 -11.85 -5.23
N THR A 141 -6.85 -11.60 -4.45
CA THR A 141 -6.54 -10.22 -3.99
C THR A 141 -6.11 -9.32 -5.13
N ILE A 142 -5.39 -9.86 -6.10
CA ILE A 142 -5.03 -9.15 -7.33
C ILE A 142 -6.31 -8.82 -8.12
N VAL A 143 -7.17 -9.81 -8.38
CA VAL A 143 -8.40 -9.62 -9.15
C VAL A 143 -9.37 -8.63 -8.49
N ILE A 144 -9.55 -8.71 -7.17
CA ILE A 144 -10.42 -7.78 -6.42
C ILE A 144 -9.90 -6.35 -6.56
N TYR A 145 -8.59 -6.14 -6.42
CA TYR A 145 -8.00 -4.81 -6.59
C TYR A 145 -8.23 -4.29 -8.02
N GLU A 146 -7.92 -5.08 -9.04
CA GLU A 146 -8.07 -4.67 -10.44
C GLU A 146 -9.53 -4.37 -10.80
N ALA A 147 -10.47 -5.16 -10.31
CA ALA A 147 -11.91 -4.96 -10.54
C ALA A 147 -12.47 -3.68 -9.92
N ASN A 148 -11.85 -3.17 -8.85
CA ASN A 148 -12.27 -1.93 -8.17
C ASN A 148 -11.48 -0.71 -8.64
N VAL A 149 -10.20 -0.87 -8.98
CA VAL A 149 -9.30 0.25 -9.30
C VAL A 149 -9.21 0.53 -10.79
N PHE A 150 -9.23 -0.51 -11.62
CA PHE A 150 -9.13 -0.41 -13.07
C PHE A 150 -10.47 -0.57 -13.79
N LYS A 151 -11.60 -0.43 -13.09
CA LYS A 151 -12.90 -0.35 -13.74
C LYS A 151 -13.24 1.11 -14.04
N GLU A 152 -13.89 1.36 -15.17
CA GLU A 152 -14.40 2.69 -15.51
C GLU A 152 -15.37 3.19 -14.43
N CYS A 153 -15.13 4.42 -13.97
CA CYS A 153 -15.88 5.06 -12.90
C CYS A 153 -16.72 6.21 -13.47
N TYR A 154 -18.04 6.08 -13.43
CA TYR A 154 -18.97 7.12 -13.90
C TYR A 154 -19.55 7.96 -12.75
N THR A 155 -19.73 7.35 -11.58
CA THR A 155 -20.37 7.97 -10.41
C THR A 155 -19.34 8.31 -9.34
N THR A 156 -19.65 9.32 -8.52
CA THR A 156 -18.84 9.70 -7.35
C THR A 156 -18.63 8.55 -6.37
N VAL A 157 -19.65 7.71 -6.17
CA VAL A 157 -19.59 6.52 -5.31
C VAL A 157 -18.55 5.52 -5.82
N ASN A 158 -18.48 5.31 -7.14
CA ASN A 158 -17.44 4.43 -7.71
C ASN A 158 -16.04 4.99 -7.47
N TYR A 159 -15.84 6.30 -7.60
CA TYR A 159 -14.56 6.94 -7.26
C TYR A 159 -14.22 6.81 -5.78
N LEU A 160 -15.20 6.97 -4.88
CA LEU A 160 -15.01 6.74 -3.44
C LEU A 160 -14.48 5.33 -3.15
N PHE A 161 -15.14 4.30 -3.68
CA PHE A 161 -14.69 2.92 -3.47
C PHE A 161 -13.32 2.66 -4.11
N LYS A 162 -13.08 3.18 -5.32
CA LYS A 162 -11.76 3.11 -5.99
C LYS A 162 -10.66 3.66 -5.09
N TYR A 163 -10.84 4.85 -4.52
CA TYR A 163 -9.83 5.46 -3.65
C TYR A 163 -9.70 4.78 -2.29
N ILE A 164 -10.79 4.26 -1.71
CA ILE A 164 -10.72 3.42 -0.49
C ILE A 164 -9.86 2.17 -0.75
N VAL A 165 -10.09 1.48 -1.88
CA VAL A 165 -9.32 0.28 -2.24
C VAL A 165 -7.85 0.64 -2.53
N ILE A 166 -7.58 1.76 -3.19
CA ILE A 166 -6.21 2.26 -3.37
C ILE A 166 -5.54 2.50 -2.00
N PHE A 167 -6.19 3.18 -1.06
CA PHE A 167 -5.61 3.45 0.25
C PHE A 167 -5.33 2.16 1.04
N THR A 168 -6.30 1.25 1.09
CA THR A 168 -6.26 0.04 1.93
C THR A 168 -5.45 -1.11 1.36
N SER A 169 -5.36 -1.24 0.03
CA SER A 169 -4.89 -2.45 -0.63
C SER A 169 -3.80 -2.24 -1.69
N SER A 170 -3.41 -1.00 -2.00
CA SER A 170 -2.41 -0.75 -3.06
C SER A 170 -1.05 -1.37 -2.79
N ILE A 171 -0.53 -1.28 -1.56
CA ILE A 171 0.74 -1.89 -1.17
C ILE A 171 0.66 -3.40 -1.39
N ASN A 172 -0.41 -4.03 -0.87
CA ASN A 172 -0.67 -5.44 -1.09
C ASN A 172 -0.71 -5.80 -2.56
N TYR A 173 -1.51 -5.11 -3.36
CA TYR A 173 -1.63 -5.39 -4.79
C TYR A 173 -0.26 -5.41 -5.48
N HIS A 174 0.58 -4.40 -5.22
CA HIS A 174 1.89 -4.31 -5.84
C HIS A 174 2.84 -5.42 -5.37
N ILE A 175 2.84 -5.76 -4.08
CA ILE A 175 3.67 -6.85 -3.54
C ILE A 175 3.16 -8.19 -4.06
N GLN A 176 1.87 -8.51 -3.96
CA GLN A 176 1.33 -9.79 -4.43
C GLN A 176 1.52 -9.96 -5.94
N ARG A 177 1.32 -8.91 -6.73
CA ARG A 177 1.64 -8.94 -8.17
C ARG A 177 3.13 -9.17 -8.43
N LEU A 178 4.02 -8.68 -7.57
CA LEU A 178 5.44 -9.00 -7.64
C LEU A 178 5.69 -10.48 -7.28
N LEU A 179 5.10 -10.98 -6.20
CA LEU A 179 5.26 -12.37 -5.75
C LEU A 179 4.63 -13.40 -6.70
N GLN A 180 3.64 -13.04 -7.50
CA GLN A 180 2.96 -13.94 -8.44
C GLN A 180 3.91 -14.60 -9.45
N THR A 181 5.02 -13.95 -9.80
CA THR A 181 5.96 -14.49 -10.77
C THR A 181 7.03 -15.38 -10.15
N LEU A 182 7.09 -15.45 -8.82
CA LEU A 182 7.99 -16.37 -8.15
C LEU A 182 7.40 -17.78 -8.16
N PRO A 183 8.24 -18.82 -8.11
CA PRO A 183 7.79 -20.18 -7.86
C PRO A 183 6.95 -20.25 -6.58
N LEU A 184 5.99 -21.19 -6.53
CA LEU A 184 4.97 -21.28 -5.48
C LEU A 184 5.56 -21.20 -4.06
N LEU A 185 6.64 -21.92 -3.79
CA LEU A 185 7.29 -21.93 -2.47
C LEU A 185 7.80 -20.54 -2.07
N TRP A 186 8.56 -19.88 -2.95
CA TRP A 186 9.12 -18.55 -2.69
C TRP A 186 8.03 -17.51 -2.55
N ASN A 187 7.00 -17.55 -3.40
CA ASN A 187 5.83 -16.67 -3.27
C ASN A 187 5.22 -16.76 -1.85
N LYS A 188 4.93 -17.97 -1.36
CA LYS A 188 4.32 -18.15 -0.02
C LYS A 188 5.25 -17.67 1.10
N ILE A 189 6.55 -17.96 1.02
CA ILE A 189 7.52 -17.49 2.02
C ILE A 189 7.52 -15.96 2.09
N PHE A 190 7.61 -15.27 0.96
CA PHE A 190 7.61 -13.80 0.94
C PHE A 190 6.27 -13.20 1.36
N ALA A 191 5.14 -13.84 1.03
CA ALA A 191 3.83 -13.39 1.50
C ALA A 191 3.70 -13.50 3.03
N ILE A 192 4.21 -14.58 3.63
CA ILE A 192 4.24 -14.75 5.09
C ILE A 192 5.19 -13.73 5.73
N LEU A 193 6.39 -13.53 5.17
CA LEU A 193 7.34 -12.51 5.64
C LEU A 193 6.72 -11.11 5.61
N PHE A 194 5.96 -10.79 4.56
CA PHE A 194 5.26 -9.51 4.47
C PHE A 194 4.21 -9.36 5.58
N VAL A 195 3.45 -10.40 5.88
CA VAL A 195 2.48 -10.40 7.00
C VAL A 195 3.18 -10.20 8.34
N VAL A 196 4.28 -10.91 8.60
CA VAL A 196 5.08 -10.74 9.81
C VAL A 196 5.61 -9.32 9.94
N LEU A 197 6.08 -8.73 8.83
CA LEU A 197 6.55 -7.34 8.79
C LEU A 197 5.43 -6.35 9.12
N LEU A 198 4.21 -6.55 8.60
CA LEU A 198 3.06 -5.69 8.92
C LEU A 198 2.64 -5.82 10.39
N ILE A 199 2.64 -7.03 10.96
CA ILE A 199 2.39 -7.24 12.40
C ILE A 199 3.43 -6.49 13.22
N TRP A 200 4.70 -6.65 12.88
CA TRP A 200 5.78 -5.95 13.55
C TRP A 200 5.64 -4.43 13.43
N GLN A 201 5.22 -3.91 12.26
CA GLN A 201 4.96 -2.49 12.09
C GLN A 201 3.82 -1.98 12.97
N LEU A 202 2.74 -2.76 13.18
CA LEU A 202 1.68 -2.38 14.11
C LEU A 202 2.22 -2.20 15.53
N PHE A 203 3.04 -3.14 16.01
CA PHE A 203 3.73 -2.98 17.30
C PHE A 203 4.64 -1.75 17.30
N GLY A 204 5.39 -1.52 16.21
CA GLY A 204 6.22 -0.33 16.06
C GLY A 204 5.44 0.98 16.19
N VAL A 205 4.23 1.08 15.63
CA VAL A 205 3.37 2.26 15.82
C VAL A 205 2.98 2.43 17.29
N ILE A 206 2.58 1.34 17.95
CA ILE A 206 2.22 1.37 19.38
C ILE A 206 3.41 1.84 20.20
N SER A 207 4.61 1.30 19.96
CA SER A 207 5.84 1.68 20.69
C SER A 207 6.26 3.14 20.52
N ILE A 208 5.81 3.84 19.48
CA ILE A 208 6.07 5.30 19.33
C ILE A 208 5.28 6.10 20.37
N PHE A 209 4.04 5.70 20.67
CA PHE A 209 3.09 6.47 21.48
C PHE A 209 2.79 5.84 22.85
N SER A 210 3.06 4.56 23.02
CA SER A 210 2.77 3.75 24.20
C SER A 210 3.99 2.92 24.59
N ILE A 211 4.01 2.48 25.86
CA ILE A 211 4.96 1.51 26.42
C ILE A 211 4.74 0.15 25.78
#